data_AF-A0A948EVF7-F1
#
_entry.id   AF-A0A948EVF7-F1
#
_cell.length_a   1.000
_cell.length_b   1.000
_cell.length_c   1.000
_cell.angle_alpha   90.00
_cell.angle_beta   90.00
_cell.angle_gamma   90.00
#
_symmetry.space_group_name_H-M   'P 1'
#
loop_
_entity.id
_entity.type
_entity.pdbx_description
1 polymer ?
#
loop_
_entity_poly.entity_id
_entity_poly.type
_entity_poly.pdbx_seq_one_letter_code
_entity_poly.pdbx_strand_id
1 'polypeptide(L)'
;RLHYVYPYPSVDHVIPLMAEGKVLPYLDVPFQHASPRILKAMQRPGDIDNTLRRIEKWREVCPELVIRSTFIVGFPGETEADFDSLLDFLEAAKLDRVGAFAYSPVDGAKANELADHVDADVQQDRLARFMDVQADISAAKLKARLGQEMTVLVDETGGGRAIARSYADAPEIDGVVHIAQGRGLKPGDFVKVKITRSDDYDLWGKPV
;
A
#
# COMPACT_ATOMS: atom_id res chain seq x y z
N ARG A 1 -2.53 13.24 -5.12
CA ARG A 1 -1.86 12.08 -4.49
C ARG A 1 -1.15 12.61 -3.26
N LEU A 2 -1.33 12.01 -2.09
CA LEU A 2 -0.67 12.45 -0.86
C LEU A 2 0.24 11.34 -0.33
N HIS A 3 1.49 11.72 -0.04
CA HIS A 3 2.54 10.84 0.48
C HIS A 3 2.91 11.22 1.91
N TYR A 4 3.42 10.24 2.66
CA TYR A 4 3.93 10.45 4.02
C TYR A 4 2.89 11.10 4.95
N VAL A 5 1.62 10.71 4.79
CA VAL A 5 0.52 11.26 5.56
C VAL A 5 0.52 10.63 6.94
N TYR A 6 0.71 11.45 7.97
CA TYR A 6 0.56 10.98 9.33
C TYR A 6 -0.91 10.68 9.64
N PRO A 7 -1.26 9.56 10.31
CA PRO A 7 -2.65 9.11 10.51
C PRO A 7 -3.47 9.95 11.52
N TYR A 8 -3.33 11.29 11.53
CA TYR A 8 -4.14 12.16 12.38
C TYR A 8 -5.62 12.18 11.97
N PRO A 9 -6.56 12.44 12.91
CA PRO A 9 -7.99 12.55 12.60
C PRO A 9 -8.32 13.49 11.43
N SER A 10 -7.52 14.54 11.23
CA SER A 10 -7.69 15.53 10.14
C SER A 10 -7.64 14.94 8.73
N VAL A 11 -7.05 13.75 8.54
CA VAL A 11 -7.02 13.05 7.24
C VAL A 11 -8.43 12.72 6.74
N ASP A 12 -9.41 12.58 7.64
CA ASP A 12 -10.80 12.30 7.28
C ASP A 12 -11.40 13.40 6.38
N HIS A 13 -10.95 14.65 6.57
CA HIS A 13 -11.46 15.80 5.81
C HIS A 13 -10.96 15.82 4.35
N VAL A 14 -9.92 15.05 4.03
CA VAL A 14 -9.39 14.95 2.67
C VAL A 14 -10.17 13.95 1.81
N ILE A 15 -10.79 12.94 2.41
CA ILE A 15 -11.44 11.85 1.67
C ILE A 15 -12.56 12.35 0.75
N PRO A 16 -13.45 13.28 1.15
CA PRO A 16 -14.45 13.83 0.24
C PRO A 16 -13.83 14.55 -0.96
N LEU A 17 -12.71 15.25 -0.78
CA LEU A 17 -12.01 15.94 -1.87
C LEU A 17 -11.42 14.95 -2.88
N MET A 18 -11.04 13.76 -2.42
CA MET A 18 -10.60 12.66 -3.28
C MET A 18 -11.76 12.09 -4.08
N ALA A 19 -12.90 11.83 -3.44
CA ALA A 19 -14.12 11.35 -4.10
C ALA A 19 -14.69 12.36 -5.13
N GLU A 20 -14.50 13.65 -4.89
CA GLU A 20 -14.87 14.72 -5.84
C GLU A 20 -13.86 14.89 -6.99
N GLY A 21 -12.77 14.12 -7.02
CA GLY A 21 -11.73 14.19 -8.05
C GLY A 21 -10.83 15.43 -7.96
N LYS A 22 -10.92 16.24 -6.90
CA LYS A 22 -10.05 17.41 -6.68
C LYS A 22 -8.63 17.02 -6.29
N VAL A 23 -8.48 15.84 -5.68
CA VAL A 23 -7.21 15.23 -5.30
C VAL A 23 -7.23 13.78 -5.76
N LEU A 24 -6.13 13.26 -6.31
CA LEU A 24 -6.09 11.83 -6.65
C LEU A 24 -6.39 10.96 -5.42
N PRO A 25 -7.24 9.92 -5.53
CA PRO A 25 -7.68 9.07 -4.44
C PRO A 25 -6.59 8.05 -4.07
N TYR A 26 -5.48 8.58 -3.56
CA TYR A 26 -4.31 7.81 -3.14
C TYR A 26 -3.76 8.42 -1.85
N LEU A 27 -3.70 7.59 -0.82
CA LEU A 27 -3.17 7.91 0.50
C LEU A 27 -2.07 6.93 0.89
N ASP A 28 -0.87 7.46 1.10
CA ASP A 28 0.22 6.72 1.70
C ASP A 28 0.35 7.11 3.18
N VAL A 29 -0.12 6.21 4.04
CA VAL A 29 -0.26 6.40 5.49
C VAL A 29 0.48 5.26 6.18
N PRO A 30 1.65 5.51 6.81
CA PRO A 30 2.46 4.45 7.37
C PRO A 30 1.95 4.03 8.76
N PHE A 31 1.23 2.90 8.82
CA PHE A 31 0.62 2.39 10.05
C PHE A 31 1.62 1.74 11.02
N GLN A 32 2.77 1.26 10.52
CA GLN A 32 3.86 0.60 11.26
C GLN A 32 3.52 -0.77 11.85
N HIS A 33 2.40 -0.92 12.55
CA HIS A 33 1.93 -2.18 13.11
C HIS A 33 0.42 -2.09 13.35
N ALA A 34 -0.21 -3.20 13.73
CA ALA A 34 -1.62 -3.26 14.16
C ALA A 34 -1.82 -3.59 15.65
N SER A 35 -0.76 -3.96 16.39
CA SER A 35 -0.88 -4.32 17.81
C SER A 35 -0.85 -3.05 18.65
N PRO A 36 -1.89 -2.78 19.48
CA PRO A 36 -1.91 -1.59 20.34
C PRO A 36 -0.70 -1.53 21.28
N ARG A 37 -0.22 -2.68 21.75
CA ARG A 37 0.94 -2.77 22.64
C ARG A 37 2.23 -2.37 21.91
N ILE A 38 2.45 -2.93 20.72
CA ILE A 38 3.64 -2.62 19.91
C ILE A 38 3.62 -1.17 19.45
N LEU A 39 2.47 -0.66 19.02
CA LEU A 39 2.35 0.73 18.59
C LEU A 39 2.58 1.73 19.72
N LYS A 40 2.12 1.41 20.94
CA LYS A 40 2.45 2.17 22.13
C LYS A 40 3.96 2.17 22.39
N ALA A 41 4.63 1.02 22.23
CA ALA A 41 6.08 0.93 22.36
C ALA A 41 6.83 1.71 21.26
N MET A 42 6.27 1.77 20.04
CA MET A 42 6.74 2.61 18.93
C MET A 42 6.44 4.11 19.12
N GLN A 43 5.87 4.53 20.26
CA GLN A 43 5.51 5.91 20.57
C GLN A 43 4.54 6.53 19.54
N ARG A 44 3.65 5.71 18.96
CA ARG A 44 2.63 6.20 18.04
C ARG A 44 1.46 6.82 18.82
N PRO A 45 1.17 8.13 18.66
CA PRO A 45 0.03 8.78 19.25
C PRO A 45 -1.22 8.47 18.40
N GLY A 46 -2.13 7.64 18.88
CA GLY A 46 -3.39 7.42 18.19
C GLY A 46 -4.24 6.29 18.76
N ASP A 47 -5.56 6.45 18.61
CA ASP A 47 -6.57 5.41 18.80
C ASP A 47 -6.50 4.43 17.60
N ILE A 48 -5.50 3.55 17.64
CA ILE A 48 -5.28 2.55 16.58
C ILE A 48 -6.36 1.47 16.65
N ASP A 49 -7.04 1.31 17.78
CA ASP A 49 -8.20 0.44 17.98
C ASP A 49 -9.36 0.77 17.01
N ASN A 50 -9.25 1.86 16.24
CA ASN A 50 -10.20 2.27 15.23
C ASN A 50 -9.64 2.39 13.78
N THR A 51 -8.42 1.94 13.50
CA THR A 51 -7.82 2.08 12.16
C THR A 51 -8.62 1.32 11.09
N LEU A 52 -9.09 0.10 11.37
CA LEU A 52 -9.91 -0.68 10.45
C LEU A 52 -11.22 0.03 10.09
N ARG A 53 -12.03 0.42 11.08
CA ARG A 53 -13.31 1.10 10.79
C ARG A 53 -13.10 2.44 10.11
N ARG A 54 -11.96 3.09 10.36
CA ARG A 54 -11.58 4.32 9.66
C ARG A 54 -11.29 4.06 8.18
N ILE A 55 -10.54 3.00 7.86
CA ILE A 55 -10.31 2.57 6.48
C ILE A 55 -11.63 2.22 5.79
N GLU A 56 -12.52 1.49 6.47
CA GLU A 56 -13.86 1.16 5.97
C GLU A 56 -14.65 2.43 5.63
N LYS A 57 -14.76 3.36 6.58
CA LYS A 57 -15.44 4.65 6.37
C LYS A 57 -14.82 5.46 5.24
N TRP A 58 -13.49 5.46 5.10
CA TRP A 58 -12.84 6.14 3.98
C TRP A 58 -13.24 5.54 2.63
N ARG A 59 -13.34 4.21 2.55
CA ARG A 59 -13.77 3.50 1.33
C ARG A 59 -15.26 3.65 1.05
N GLU A 60 -16.10 3.81 2.06
CA GLU A 60 -17.51 4.16 1.87
C GLU A 60 -17.66 5.52 1.18
N VAL A 61 -16.84 6.51 1.57
CA VAL A 61 -16.84 7.85 0.97
C VAL A 61 -16.16 7.87 -0.40
N CYS A 62 -15.02 7.17 -0.54
CA CYS A 62 -14.23 7.12 -1.76
C CYS A 62 -13.92 5.65 -2.11
N PRO A 63 -14.81 4.94 -2.84
CA PRO A 63 -14.63 3.52 -3.16
C PRO A 63 -13.39 3.21 -4.02
N GLU A 64 -12.91 4.21 -4.76
CA GLU A 64 -11.72 4.11 -5.60
C GLU A 64 -10.40 4.36 -4.84
N LEU A 65 -10.47 4.69 -3.54
CA LEU A 65 -9.34 5.03 -2.69
C LEU A 65 -8.31 3.92 -2.64
N VAL A 66 -7.08 4.29 -3.02
CA VAL A 66 -5.90 3.46 -2.91
C VAL A 66 -5.17 3.82 -1.61
N ILE A 67 -4.98 2.82 -0.75
CA ILE A 67 -4.26 2.99 0.50
C ILE A 67 -2.93 2.25 0.42
N ARG A 68 -1.85 3.01 0.54
CA ARG A 68 -0.50 2.49 0.72
C ARG A 68 -0.09 2.57 2.18
N SER A 69 0.59 1.55 2.69
CA SER A 69 1.15 1.58 4.03
C SER A 69 2.48 0.86 4.13
N THR A 70 3.16 1.09 5.24
CA THR A 70 4.42 0.45 5.59
C THR A 70 4.32 -0.11 7.00
N PHE A 71 4.82 -1.33 7.19
CA PHE A 71 4.86 -2.03 8.47
C PHE A 71 6.28 -2.43 8.87
N ILE A 72 6.46 -2.64 10.16
CA ILE A 72 7.68 -3.17 10.76
C ILE A 72 7.31 -4.43 11.52
N VAL A 73 7.98 -5.53 11.22
CA VAL A 73 7.86 -6.81 11.93
C VAL A 73 9.11 -7.05 12.76
N GLY A 74 9.00 -7.86 13.81
CA GLY A 74 10.12 -8.16 14.69
C GLY A 74 10.52 -6.99 15.61
N PHE A 75 9.62 -6.05 15.87
CA PHE A 75 9.90 -4.94 16.78
C PHE A 75 10.24 -5.47 18.19
N PRO A 76 11.13 -4.82 18.97
CA PRO A 76 11.47 -5.30 20.30
C PRO A 76 10.22 -5.53 21.18
N GLY A 77 10.13 -6.74 21.73
CA GLY A 77 9.01 -7.23 22.51
C GLY A 77 7.84 -7.80 21.70
N GLU A 78 7.87 -7.87 20.36
CA GLU A 78 6.81 -8.44 19.51
C GLU A 78 6.63 -9.95 19.72
N THR A 79 5.44 -10.36 20.17
CA THR A 79 5.10 -11.77 20.37
C THR A 79 4.39 -12.34 19.15
N GLU A 80 4.25 -13.67 19.11
CA GLU A 80 3.51 -14.33 18.04
C GLU A 80 2.04 -13.86 17.96
N ALA A 81 1.40 -13.63 19.10
CA ALA A 81 0.02 -13.12 19.14
C ALA A 81 -0.10 -11.69 18.56
N ASP A 82 0.91 -10.84 18.73
CA ASP A 82 0.92 -9.51 18.11
C ASP A 82 1.09 -9.62 16.59
N PHE A 83 1.93 -10.55 16.14
CA PHE A 83 2.17 -10.80 14.73
C PHE A 83 0.94 -11.42 14.05
N ASP A 84 0.27 -12.39 14.67
CA ASP A 84 -0.98 -12.95 14.17
C ASP A 84 -2.07 -11.87 14.06
N SER A 85 -2.19 -10.99 15.08
CA SER A 85 -3.12 -9.85 15.02
C SER A 85 -2.79 -8.87 13.88
N LEU A 86 -1.51 -8.75 13.50
CA LEU A 86 -1.08 -7.95 12.37
C LEU A 86 -1.47 -8.59 11.03
N LEU A 87 -1.39 -9.92 10.91
CA LEU A 87 -1.88 -10.63 9.72
C LEU A 87 -3.40 -10.52 9.60
N ASP A 88 -4.15 -10.73 10.69
CA ASP A 88 -5.61 -10.56 10.72
C ASP A 88 -6.01 -9.14 10.29
N PHE A 89 -5.29 -8.12 10.77
CA PHE A 89 -5.50 -6.74 10.35
C PHE A 89 -5.28 -6.58 8.84
N LEU A 90 -4.25 -7.18 8.28
CA LEU A 90 -3.92 -7.06 6.86
C LEU A 90 -5.03 -7.65 5.98
N GLU A 91 -5.52 -8.84 6.34
CA GLU A 91 -6.62 -9.52 5.66
C GLU A 91 -7.94 -8.75 5.75
N ALA A 92 -8.23 -8.12 6.90
CA ALA A 92 -9.41 -7.29 7.08
C ALA A 92 -9.30 -5.95 6.33
N ALA A 93 -8.16 -5.27 6.45
CA ALA A 93 -7.92 -3.97 5.86
C ALA A 93 -7.83 -4.03 4.32
N LYS A 94 -7.37 -5.15 3.76
CA LYS A 94 -7.19 -5.36 2.30
C LYS A 94 -6.52 -4.16 1.64
N LEU A 95 -5.39 -3.72 2.17
CA LEU A 95 -4.67 -2.54 1.69
C LEU A 95 -4.20 -2.74 0.24
N ASP A 96 -4.09 -1.65 -0.52
CA ASP A 96 -3.79 -1.70 -1.95
C ASP A 96 -2.30 -1.96 -2.22
N ARG A 97 -1.44 -1.29 -1.46
CA ARG A 97 0.01 -1.36 -1.60
C ARG A 97 0.61 -1.43 -0.20
N VAL A 98 1.41 -2.44 0.09
CA VAL A 98 2.04 -2.56 1.40
C VAL A 98 3.50 -2.96 1.26
N GLY A 99 4.36 -2.26 1.98
CA GLY A 99 5.73 -2.70 2.26
C GLY A 99 5.86 -3.13 3.71
N ALA A 100 6.74 -4.09 3.98
CA ALA A 100 7.15 -4.44 5.33
C ALA A 100 8.66 -4.54 5.43
N PHE A 101 9.18 -4.26 6.62
CA PHE A 101 10.60 -4.35 6.93
C PHE A 101 10.78 -5.08 8.27
N ALA A 102 11.81 -5.92 8.34
CA ALA A 102 12.28 -6.41 9.63
C ALA A 102 12.85 -5.24 10.43
N TYR A 103 12.60 -5.22 11.74
CA TYR A 103 13.14 -4.21 12.62
C TYR A 103 14.67 -4.22 12.61
N SER A 104 15.27 -3.10 12.25
CA SER A 104 16.70 -2.89 12.37
C SER A 104 16.95 -1.79 13.41
N PRO A 105 17.79 -2.03 14.44
CA PRO A 105 18.18 -0.99 15.36
C PRO A 105 18.97 0.08 14.60
N VAL A 106 18.62 1.35 14.83
CA VAL A 106 19.35 2.52 14.31
C VAL A 106 19.98 3.23 15.49
N ASP A 107 21.21 3.71 15.33
CA ASP A 107 21.92 4.41 16.39
C ASP A 107 21.08 5.56 16.98
N GLY A 108 20.95 5.58 18.31
CA GLY A 108 20.18 6.59 19.04
C GLY A 108 18.67 6.37 19.08
N ALA A 109 18.14 5.28 18.51
CA ALA A 109 16.72 4.96 18.63
C ALA A 109 16.38 4.49 20.05
N LYS A 110 15.36 5.10 20.68
CA LYS A 110 14.83 4.67 21.99
C LYS A 110 14.37 3.21 22.01
N ALA A 111 14.00 2.67 20.85
CA ALA A 111 13.63 1.25 20.72
C ALA A 111 14.79 0.30 21.06
N ASN A 112 16.05 0.74 20.92
CA ASN A 112 17.22 -0.06 21.28
C ASN A 112 17.37 -0.25 22.80
N GLU A 113 16.67 0.56 23.61
CA GLU A 113 16.65 0.45 25.07
C GLU A 113 15.57 -0.52 25.56
N LEU A 114 14.70 -1.00 24.66
CA LEU A 114 13.67 -1.96 25.00
C LEU A 114 14.27 -3.35 25.22
N ALA A 115 13.74 -4.08 26.19
CA ALA A 115 14.07 -5.49 26.38
C ALA A 115 13.43 -6.35 25.28
N ASP A 116 13.82 -7.63 25.24
CA ASP A 116 13.16 -8.67 24.44
C ASP A 116 13.23 -8.45 22.92
N HIS A 117 14.43 -8.18 22.41
CA HIS A 117 14.65 -8.18 20.96
C HIS A 117 14.30 -9.52 20.33
N VAL A 118 13.59 -9.47 19.20
CA VAL A 118 13.23 -10.65 18.42
C VAL A 118 14.45 -11.12 17.62
N ASP A 119 14.75 -12.42 17.66
CA ASP A 119 15.86 -13.01 16.91
C ASP A 119 15.71 -12.79 15.41
N ALA A 120 16.82 -12.51 14.72
CA ALA A 120 16.83 -12.16 13.30
C ALA A 120 16.10 -13.20 12.44
N ASP A 121 16.29 -14.49 12.70
CA ASP A 121 15.63 -15.57 11.98
C ASP A 121 14.11 -15.52 12.12
N VAL A 122 13.60 -15.18 13.31
CA VAL A 122 12.16 -14.99 13.56
C VAL A 122 11.65 -13.73 12.86
N GLN A 123 12.44 -12.65 12.83
CA GLN A 123 12.05 -11.45 12.08
C GLN A 123 11.93 -11.72 10.58
N GLN A 124 12.85 -12.51 10.01
CA GLN A 124 12.79 -12.89 8.59
C GLN A 124 11.64 -13.84 8.29
N ASP A 125 11.36 -14.81 9.17
CA ASP A 125 10.18 -15.69 9.05
C ASP A 125 8.88 -14.87 9.03
N ARG A 126 8.73 -13.94 9.99
CA ARG A 126 7.58 -13.04 10.06
C ARG A 126 7.48 -12.15 8.83
N LEU A 127 8.60 -11.61 8.35
CA LEU A 127 8.62 -10.79 7.14
C LEU A 127 8.14 -11.60 5.92
N ALA A 128 8.61 -12.84 5.77
CA ALA A 128 8.18 -13.72 4.68
C ALA A 128 6.67 -14.01 4.75
N ARG A 129 6.17 -14.46 5.91
CA ARG A 129 4.73 -14.72 6.13
C ARG A 129 3.86 -13.49 5.90
N PHE A 130 4.32 -12.31 6.35
CA PHE A 130 3.62 -11.05 6.11
C PHE A 130 3.52 -10.74 4.62
N MET A 131 4.64 -10.87 3.89
CA MET A 131 4.70 -10.56 2.46
C MET A 131 3.88 -11.56 1.63
N ASP A 132 3.80 -12.83 2.03
CA ASP A 132 2.95 -13.84 1.39
C ASP A 132 1.47 -13.45 1.49
N VAL A 133 0.98 -13.09 2.68
CA VAL A 133 -0.41 -12.62 2.86
C VAL A 133 -0.67 -11.35 2.05
N GLN A 134 0.27 -10.41 2.03
CA GLN A 134 0.11 -9.20 1.22
C GLN A 134 0.09 -9.49 -0.29
N ALA A 135 0.87 -10.45 -0.77
CA ALA A 135 0.91 -10.82 -2.19
C ALA A 135 -0.47 -11.32 -2.64
N ASP A 136 -1.11 -12.18 -1.85
CA ASP A 136 -2.46 -12.67 -2.11
C ASP A 136 -3.49 -11.53 -2.18
N ILE A 137 -3.42 -10.57 -1.24
CA ILE A 137 -4.29 -9.40 -1.23
C ILE A 137 -4.06 -8.54 -2.47
N SER A 138 -2.80 -8.27 -2.82
CA SER A 138 -2.42 -7.44 -3.97
C SER A 138 -2.90 -8.08 -5.27
N ALA A 139 -2.65 -9.37 -5.46
CA ALA A 139 -3.08 -10.14 -6.61
C ALA A 139 -4.62 -10.14 -6.74
N ALA A 140 -5.36 -10.32 -5.64
CA ALA A 140 -6.82 -10.27 -5.66
C ALA A 140 -7.35 -8.88 -6.08
N LYS A 141 -6.74 -7.80 -5.60
CA LYS A 141 -7.15 -6.42 -5.94
C LYS A 141 -6.82 -6.06 -7.38
N LEU A 142 -5.66 -6.47 -7.89
CA LEU A 142 -5.30 -6.25 -9.29
C LEU A 142 -6.15 -7.11 -10.24
N LYS A 143 -6.46 -8.35 -9.85
CA LYS A 143 -7.38 -9.21 -10.60
C LYS A 143 -8.78 -8.61 -10.71
N ALA A 144 -9.26 -7.90 -9.69
CA ALA A 144 -10.54 -7.19 -9.75
C ALA A 144 -10.56 -6.06 -10.80
N ARG A 145 -9.38 -5.57 -11.24
CA ARG A 145 -9.25 -4.56 -12.31
C ARG A 145 -9.37 -5.13 -13.71
N LEU A 146 -9.34 -6.46 -13.89
CA LEU A 146 -9.44 -7.08 -15.21
C LEU A 146 -10.75 -6.68 -15.91
N GLY A 147 -10.64 -6.26 -17.17
CA GLY A 147 -11.76 -5.81 -17.98
C GLY A 147 -12.18 -4.36 -17.77
N GLN A 148 -11.70 -3.68 -16.71
CA GLN A 148 -11.97 -2.27 -16.48
C GLN A 148 -11.20 -1.39 -17.46
N GLU A 149 -11.75 -0.21 -17.75
CA GLU A 149 -11.06 0.84 -18.50
C GLU A 149 -10.53 1.88 -17.53
N MET A 150 -9.24 2.17 -17.59
CA MET A 150 -8.56 3.11 -16.70
C MET A 150 -7.80 4.14 -17.50
N THR A 151 -7.83 5.40 -17.06
CA THR A 151 -6.92 6.43 -17.59
C THR A 151 -5.55 6.25 -16.94
N VAL A 152 -4.51 6.16 -17.77
CA VAL A 152 -3.12 6.01 -17.33
C VAL A 152 -2.25 7.10 -17.93
N LEU A 153 -1.20 7.49 -17.20
CA LEU A 153 -0.17 8.43 -17.64
C LEU A 153 1.02 7.64 -18.17
N VAL A 154 1.39 7.86 -19.43
CA VAL A 154 2.56 7.21 -20.05
C VAL A 154 3.84 7.83 -19.48
N ASP A 155 4.70 7.00 -18.91
CA ASP A 155 6.02 7.41 -18.42
C ASP A 155 7.11 7.13 -19.45
N GLU A 156 7.07 5.95 -20.08
CA GLU A 156 8.10 5.50 -21.02
C GLU A 156 7.51 4.82 -22.25
N THR A 157 8.22 4.91 -23.37
CA THR A 157 7.83 4.26 -24.64
C THR A 157 9.03 3.63 -25.30
N GLY A 158 8.84 2.45 -25.91
CA GLY A 158 9.93 1.72 -26.56
C GLY A 158 9.45 0.46 -27.26
N GLY A 159 10.00 0.17 -28.44
CA GLY A 159 9.71 -1.08 -29.16
C GLY A 159 8.22 -1.30 -29.49
N GLY A 160 7.44 -0.23 -29.69
CA GLY A 160 5.99 -0.30 -29.95
C GLY A 160 5.13 -0.56 -28.70
N ARG A 161 5.74 -0.56 -27.51
CA ARG A 161 5.09 -0.69 -26.21
C ARG A 161 5.25 0.60 -25.41
N ALA A 162 4.49 0.71 -24.33
CA ALA A 162 4.63 1.79 -23.36
C ALA A 162 4.52 1.26 -21.92
N ILE A 163 5.16 1.96 -21.00
CA ILE A 163 5.02 1.81 -19.55
C ILE A 163 4.29 3.04 -19.06
N ALA A 164 3.25 2.84 -18.26
CA ALA A 164 2.39 3.88 -17.75
C ALA A 164 2.04 3.62 -16.29
N ARG A 165 1.45 4.61 -15.63
CA ARG A 165 0.92 4.49 -14.27
C ARG A 165 -0.51 4.96 -14.22
N SER A 166 -1.34 4.26 -13.45
CA SER A 166 -2.70 4.72 -13.16
C SER A 166 -2.71 5.71 -11.99
N TYR A 167 -3.89 6.23 -11.66
CA TYR A 167 -4.08 7.01 -10.45
C TYR A 167 -3.61 6.25 -9.19
N ALA A 168 -3.66 4.91 -9.22
CA ALA A 168 -3.31 4.02 -8.14
C ALA A 168 -1.81 3.81 -7.93
N ASP A 169 -0.95 4.29 -8.84
CA ASP A 169 0.44 3.85 -8.91
C ASP A 169 1.42 5.01 -8.76
N ALA A 170 2.17 5.02 -7.66
CA ALA A 170 3.16 6.05 -7.38
C ALA A 170 4.42 5.78 -8.22
N PRO A 171 5.10 6.85 -8.71
CA PRO A 171 6.34 6.68 -9.45
C PRO A 171 7.34 5.86 -8.62
N GLU A 172 8.02 4.92 -9.27
CA GLU A 172 9.17 4.14 -8.76
C GLU A 172 8.89 3.16 -7.61
N ILE A 173 7.81 3.36 -6.83
CA ILE A 173 7.57 2.59 -5.60
C ILE A 173 6.38 1.64 -5.67
N ASP A 174 5.49 1.81 -6.64
CA ASP A 174 4.36 0.92 -6.90
C ASP A 174 4.53 0.25 -8.27
N GLY A 175 3.59 -0.64 -8.63
CA GLY A 175 3.58 -1.30 -9.92
C GLY A 175 3.27 -0.39 -11.11
N VAL A 176 3.32 -0.96 -12.30
CA VAL A 176 3.11 -0.25 -13.56
C VAL A 176 2.02 -0.88 -14.42
N VAL A 177 1.53 -0.10 -15.38
CA VAL A 177 0.62 -0.55 -16.44
C VAL A 177 1.40 -0.68 -17.73
N HIS A 178 1.58 -1.90 -18.20
CA HIS A 178 2.20 -2.21 -19.48
C HIS A 178 1.19 -2.13 -20.63
N ILE A 179 1.49 -1.34 -21.65
CA ILE A 179 0.65 -1.14 -22.83
C ILE A 179 1.29 -1.83 -24.04
N ALA A 180 0.65 -2.88 -24.55
CA ALA A 180 1.21 -3.70 -25.64
C ALA A 180 1.15 -3.04 -27.03
N GLN A 181 0.20 -2.12 -27.26
CA GLN A 181 -0.02 -1.43 -28.53
C GLN A 181 0.26 0.08 -28.39
N GLY A 182 1.40 0.42 -27.77
CA GLY A 182 1.77 1.79 -27.45
C GLY A 182 2.39 2.59 -28.60
N ARG A 183 2.25 2.14 -29.86
CA ARG A 183 2.87 2.82 -31.00
C ARG A 183 2.26 4.22 -31.18
N GLY A 184 3.11 5.25 -31.17
CA GLY A 184 2.69 6.64 -31.33
C GLY A 184 2.36 7.37 -30.02
N LEU A 185 2.30 6.64 -28.89
CA LEU A 185 2.27 7.25 -27.57
C LEU A 185 3.59 7.92 -27.27
N LYS A 186 3.55 8.92 -26.40
CA LYS A 186 4.72 9.64 -25.88
C LYS A 186 4.62 9.74 -24.35
N PRO A 187 5.78 9.84 -23.66
CA PRO A 187 5.79 10.23 -22.25
C PRO A 187 4.98 11.50 -22.02
N GLY A 188 4.13 11.50 -20.99
CA GLY A 188 3.21 12.59 -20.66
C GLY A 188 1.79 12.44 -21.22
N ASP A 189 1.56 11.50 -22.15
CA ASP A 189 0.22 11.25 -22.68
C ASP A 189 -0.68 10.60 -21.62
N PHE A 190 -1.92 11.08 -21.52
CA PHE A 190 -3.00 10.38 -20.83
C PHE A 190 -3.76 9.50 -21.82
N VAL A 191 -3.84 8.21 -21.54
CA VAL A 191 -4.44 7.22 -22.44
C VAL A 191 -5.45 6.38 -21.67
N LYS A 192 -6.60 6.10 -22.29
CA LYS A 192 -7.55 5.14 -21.76
C LYS A 192 -7.12 3.73 -22.15
N VAL A 193 -6.96 2.86 -21.16
CA VAL A 193 -6.46 1.50 -21.33
C VAL A 193 -7.45 0.50 -20.74
N LYS A 194 -7.82 -0.52 -21.52
CA LYS A 194 -8.57 -1.66 -21.01
C LYS A 194 -7.60 -2.68 -20.43
N ILE A 195 -7.78 -3.00 -19.16
CA ILE A 195 -6.93 -3.97 -18.44
C ILE A 195 -7.30 -5.38 -18.89
N THR A 196 -6.30 -6.16 -19.27
CA THR A 196 -6.45 -7.51 -19.86
C THR A 196 -5.74 -8.60 -19.08
N ARG A 197 -4.72 -8.25 -18.29
CA ARG A 197 -3.98 -9.17 -17.44
C ARG A 197 -3.44 -8.42 -16.23
N SER A 198 -3.25 -9.13 -15.13
CA SER A 198 -2.57 -8.68 -13.91
C SER A 198 -1.65 -9.80 -13.44
N ASP A 199 -0.65 -9.44 -12.66
CA ASP A 199 0.05 -10.35 -11.75
C ASP A 199 -0.04 -9.79 -10.31
N ASP A 200 0.93 -10.09 -9.46
CA ASP A 200 0.93 -9.71 -8.06
C ASP A 200 1.09 -8.19 -7.85
N TYR A 201 1.71 -7.48 -8.80
CA TYR A 201 2.04 -6.05 -8.62
C TYR A 201 1.68 -5.16 -9.83
N ASP A 202 1.66 -5.72 -11.03
CA ASP A 202 1.57 -5.00 -12.29
C ASP A 202 0.30 -5.34 -13.07
N LEU A 203 -0.03 -4.45 -14.00
CA LEU A 203 -1.18 -4.56 -14.91
C LEU A 203 -0.71 -4.53 -16.36
N TRP A 204 -1.47 -5.19 -17.24
CA TRP A 204 -1.29 -5.13 -18.68
C TRP A 204 -2.59 -4.79 -19.35
N GLY A 205 -2.52 -3.91 -20.33
CA GLY A 205 -3.69 -3.50 -21.09
C GLY A 205 -3.38 -3.08 -22.51
N LYS A 206 -4.44 -2.66 -23.19
CA LYS A 206 -4.41 -2.12 -24.55
C LYS A 206 -5.18 -0.80 -24.59
N PRO A 207 -4.76 0.17 -25.41
CA PRO A 207 -5.52 1.39 -25.62
C PRO A 207 -6.94 1.07 -26.10
N VAL A 208 -7.91 1.88 -25.66
CA VAL A 208 -9.32 1.82 -26.10
C VAL A 208 -9.57 2.84 -27.20
#